data_AF-A0A2E8A4Y8-F1
#
_entry.id   AF-A0A2E8A4Y8-F1
#
_cell.length_a   1.000
_cell.length_b   1.000
_cell.length_c   1.000
_cell.angle_alpha   90.00
_cell.angle_beta   90.00
_cell.angle_gamma   90.00
#
_symmetry.space_group_name_H-M   'P 1'
#
loop_
_entity.id
_entity.type
_entity.pdbx_description
1 polymer ?
#
loop_
_entity_poly.entity_id
_entity_poly.type
_entity_poly.pdbx_seq_one_letter_code
_entity_poly.pdbx_strand_id
1 'polypeptide(L)'
;MKRKAKAGSVLVFVLVLIVLLSVVATRLMQETVQELRYVSQQHYRDNLRIHAYSVLDLAVGVLNEFSTIEKTLYSPSQGWGNPLSYAEIEPFEQGVKWQVKIVDESGKVPLSGISEKDLVGLFAMMKAGDSLIDEDDGQPFYDSLMDWQDKDDEDRD
;
A
#
# COMPACT_ATOMS: atom_id res chain seq x y z
N MET A 1 -52.56 59.99 7.37
CA MET A 1 -52.43 58.81 6.46
C MET A 1 -50.96 58.61 6.08
N LYS A 2 -50.50 57.34 6.04
CA LYS A 2 -49.30 56.85 5.32
C LYS A 2 -47.90 57.29 5.82
N ARG A 3 -47.38 56.67 6.89
CA ARG A 3 -45.92 56.50 7.07
C ARG A 3 -45.44 55.08 7.45
N LYS A 4 -46.34 54.14 7.77
CA LYS A 4 -45.95 52.76 8.14
C LYS A 4 -45.50 51.86 6.96
N ALA A 5 -45.88 52.18 5.72
CA ALA A 5 -45.56 51.34 4.56
C ALA A 5 -44.06 51.37 4.14
N LYS A 6 -43.37 52.51 4.32
CA LYS A 6 -41.94 52.63 3.96
C LYS A 6 -41.02 51.85 4.91
N ALA A 7 -41.35 51.80 6.21
CA ALA A 7 -40.54 51.08 7.20
C ALA A 7 -40.61 49.55 7.02
N GLY A 8 -41.78 49.01 6.66
CA GLY A 8 -41.93 47.58 6.34
C GLY A 8 -41.17 47.17 5.08
N SER A 9 -41.17 48.02 4.03
CA SER A 9 -40.45 47.75 2.79
C SER A 9 -38.93 47.70 2.97
N VAL A 10 -38.36 48.55 3.83
CA VAL A 10 -36.92 48.54 4.12
C VAL A 10 -36.54 47.25 4.87
N LEU A 11 -37.38 46.82 5.82
CA LEU A 11 -37.16 45.58 6.55
C LEU A 11 -37.18 44.35 5.61
N VAL A 12 -38.14 44.29 4.68
CA VAL A 12 -38.24 43.21 3.69
C VAL A 12 -37.04 43.23 2.75
N PHE A 13 -36.58 44.40 2.30
CA PHE A 13 -35.39 44.51 1.46
C PHE A 13 -34.13 44.00 2.15
N VAL A 14 -33.92 44.38 3.43
CA VAL A 14 -32.79 43.90 4.22
C VAL A 14 -32.88 42.40 4.47
N LEU A 15 -34.08 41.86 4.72
CA LEU A 15 -34.29 40.42 4.90
C LEU A 15 -33.93 39.64 3.63
N VAL A 16 -34.40 40.11 2.46
CA VAL A 16 -34.08 39.51 1.16
C VAL A 16 -32.58 39.58 0.87
N LEU A 17 -31.93 40.69 1.21
CA LEU A 17 -30.48 40.85 1.07
C LEU A 17 -29.71 39.85 1.94
N ILE A 18 -30.10 39.70 3.21
CA ILE A 18 -29.48 38.74 4.13
C ILE A 18 -29.67 37.31 3.64
N VAL A 19 -30.87 36.95 3.18
CA VAL A 19 -31.15 35.62 2.63
C VAL A 19 -30.28 35.36 1.39
N LEU A 20 -30.16 36.33 0.49
CA LEU A 20 -29.33 36.21 -0.71
C LEU A 20 -27.85 36.03 -0.34
N LEU A 21 -27.35 36.82 0.61
CA LEU A 21 -25.99 36.67 1.15
C LEU A 21 -25.78 35.30 1.80
N SER A 22 -26.75 34.81 2.59
CA SER A 22 -26.68 33.48 3.20
C SER A 22 -26.64 32.38 2.14
N VAL A 23 -27.44 32.47 1.07
CA VAL A 23 -27.42 31.48 -0.01
C VAL A 23 -26.08 31.47 -0.74
N VAL A 24 -25.53 32.65 -1.06
CA VAL A 24 -24.21 32.75 -1.72
C VAL A 24 -23.11 32.21 -0.81
N ALA A 25 -23.09 32.57 0.47
CA ALA A 25 -22.11 32.06 1.43
C ALA A 25 -22.19 30.53 1.57
N THR A 26 -23.40 29.96 1.60
CA THR A 26 -23.60 28.51 1.70
C THR A 26 -23.10 27.79 0.44
N ARG A 27 -23.35 28.34 -0.76
CA ARG A 27 -22.88 27.77 -2.01
C ARG A 27 -21.35 27.77 -2.12
N LEU A 28 -20.72 28.90 -1.77
CA LEU A 28 -19.26 29.01 -1.74
C LEU A 28 -18.65 28.03 -0.73
N MET A 29 -19.25 27.88 0.44
CA MET A 29 -18.79 26.92 1.44
C MET A 29 -18.93 25.47 0.95
N GLN A 30 -19.99 25.14 0.20
CA GLN A 30 -20.16 23.79 -0.36
C GLN A 30 -19.11 23.46 -1.42
N GLU A 31 -18.83 24.38 -2.35
CA GLU A 31 -17.82 24.18 -3.40
C GLU A 31 -16.40 24.10 -2.80
N THR A 32 -16.06 25.03 -1.92
CA THR A 32 -14.73 25.04 -1.25
C THR A 32 -14.51 23.79 -0.40
N VAL A 33 -15.52 23.31 0.33
CA VAL A 33 -15.40 22.08 1.15
C VAL A 33 -15.26 20.83 0.27
N GLN A 34 -15.93 20.77 -0.89
CA GLN A 34 -15.78 19.65 -1.82
C GLN A 34 -14.38 19.60 -2.44
N GLU A 35 -13.86 20.74 -2.91
CA GLU A 35 -12.49 20.83 -3.43
C GLU A 35 -11.45 20.51 -2.35
N LEU A 36 -11.60 21.07 -1.15
CA LEU A 36 -10.68 20.77 -0.04
C LEU A 36 -10.68 19.30 0.33
N ARG A 37 -11.86 18.64 0.35
CA ARG A 37 -11.94 17.20 0.67
C ARG A 37 -11.20 16.37 -0.36
N TYR A 38 -11.37 16.67 -1.65
CA TYR A 38 -10.68 15.95 -2.72
C TYR A 38 -9.16 16.13 -2.63
N VAL A 39 -8.69 17.37 -2.48
CA VAL A 39 -7.25 17.69 -2.39
C VAL A 39 -6.64 17.13 -1.11
N SER A 40 -7.35 17.17 0.02
CA SER A 40 -6.88 16.60 1.29
C SER A 40 -6.69 15.09 1.24
N GLN A 41 -7.54 14.37 0.50
CA GLN A 41 -7.44 12.91 0.38
C GLN A 41 -6.23 12.51 -0.47
N GLN A 42 -5.92 13.29 -1.51
CA GLN A 42 -4.71 13.08 -2.31
C GLN A 42 -3.45 13.36 -1.49
N HIS A 43 -3.39 14.48 -0.78
CA HIS A 43 -2.27 14.78 0.11
C HIS A 43 -2.10 13.74 1.21
N TYR A 44 -3.18 13.23 1.78
CA TYR A 44 -3.12 12.17 2.78
C TYR A 44 -2.50 10.88 2.20
N ARG A 45 -2.87 10.49 0.98
CA ARG A 45 -2.27 9.33 0.30
C ARG A 45 -0.79 9.53 -0.03
N ASP A 46 -0.43 10.71 -0.50
CA ASP A 46 0.95 11.03 -0.84
C ASP A 46 1.82 11.07 0.42
N ASN A 47 1.31 11.62 1.53
CA ASN A 47 1.96 11.56 2.83
C ASN A 47 2.18 10.11 3.28
N LEU A 48 1.16 9.23 3.18
CA LEU A 48 1.32 7.81 3.55
C LEU A 48 2.40 7.09 2.73
N ARG A 49 2.54 7.42 1.44
CA ARG A 49 3.63 6.87 0.62
C ARG A 49 4.99 7.36 1.10
N ILE A 50 5.11 8.64 1.41
CA ILE A 50 6.35 9.21 1.97
C ILE A 50 6.70 8.50 3.28
N HIS A 51 5.74 8.33 4.19
CA HIS A 51 5.93 7.57 5.43
C HIS A 51 6.40 6.14 5.17
N ALA A 52 5.79 5.44 4.21
CA ALA A 52 6.19 4.08 3.85
C ALA A 52 7.64 4.02 3.32
N TYR A 53 8.05 4.97 2.48
CA TYR A 53 9.42 5.05 1.99
C TYR A 53 10.42 5.39 3.10
N SER A 54 10.09 6.35 3.98
CA SER A 54 10.96 6.67 5.13
C SER A 54 11.15 5.47 6.06
N VAL A 55 10.09 4.69 6.29
CA VAL A 55 10.16 3.47 7.09
C VAL A 55 10.94 2.36 6.37
N LEU A 56 10.84 2.26 5.05
CA LEU A 56 11.66 1.35 4.24
C LEU A 56 13.14 1.71 4.36
N ASP A 57 13.50 2.98 4.20
CA ASP A 57 14.88 3.45 4.32
C ASP A 57 15.45 3.19 5.72
N LEU A 58 14.64 3.40 6.76
CA LEU A 58 15.00 3.03 8.13
C LEU A 58 15.28 1.52 8.23
N ALA A 59 14.39 0.68 7.71
CA ALA A 59 14.54 -0.78 7.76
C ALA A 59 15.81 -1.25 7.03
N VAL A 60 16.09 -0.67 5.86
CA VAL A 60 17.33 -0.93 5.10
C VAL A 60 18.56 -0.43 5.87
N GLY A 61 18.47 0.73 6.52
CA GLY A 61 19.53 1.27 7.37
C GLY A 61 19.89 0.33 8.52
N VAL A 62 18.88 -0.16 9.24
CA VAL A 62 19.06 -1.16 10.31
C VAL A 62 19.69 -2.43 9.75
N LEU A 63 19.19 -2.97 8.64
CA LEU A 63 19.78 -4.15 8.01
C LEU A 63 21.24 -3.93 7.59
N ASN A 64 21.57 -2.76 7.07
CA ASN A 64 22.93 -2.41 6.68
C ASN A 64 23.88 -2.31 7.88
N GLU A 65 23.40 -1.77 9.01
CA GLU A 65 24.15 -1.74 10.27
C GLU A 65 24.49 -3.15 10.75
N PHE A 66 23.49 -4.04 10.83
CA PHE A 66 23.70 -5.44 11.19
C PHE A 66 24.62 -6.16 10.19
N SER A 67 24.45 -5.92 8.89
CA SER A 67 25.31 -6.50 7.85
C SER A 67 26.76 -6.02 7.96
N THR A 68 26.99 -4.77 8.37
CA THR A 68 28.34 -4.20 8.52
C THR A 68 29.02 -4.74 9.78
N ILE A 69 28.28 -4.89 10.87
CA ILE A 69 28.79 -5.34 12.17
C ILE A 69 29.02 -6.86 12.18
N GLU A 70 28.01 -7.64 11.79
CA GLU A 70 28.02 -9.11 11.92
C GLU A 70 28.48 -9.82 10.63
N LYS A 71 28.69 -9.08 9.54
CA LYS A 71 29.08 -9.57 8.20
C LYS A 71 28.10 -10.53 7.51
N THR A 72 27.03 -10.93 8.19
CA THR A 72 26.05 -11.92 7.74
C THR A 72 24.75 -11.75 8.55
N LEU A 73 23.60 -11.96 7.91
CA LEU A 73 22.29 -11.97 8.55
C LEU A 73 21.89 -13.44 8.78
N TYR A 74 21.82 -13.90 10.03
CA TYR A 74 21.55 -15.31 10.34
C TYR A 74 20.09 -15.57 10.70
N SER A 75 19.51 -14.76 11.58
CA SER A 75 18.15 -15.00 12.10
C SER A 75 17.43 -13.70 12.45
N PRO A 76 16.12 -13.56 12.15
CA PRO A 76 15.32 -12.41 12.56
C PRO A 76 15.34 -12.11 14.06
N SER A 77 15.67 -13.11 14.88
CA SER A 77 15.82 -12.98 16.34
C SER A 77 16.98 -12.10 16.79
N GLN A 78 17.89 -11.73 15.90
CA GLN A 78 19.03 -10.85 16.18
C GLN A 78 18.61 -9.39 16.41
N GLY A 79 17.35 -9.05 16.15
CA GLY A 79 16.78 -7.72 16.37
C GLY A 79 16.42 -6.99 15.08
N TRP A 80 17.09 -7.30 13.97
CA TRP A 80 16.72 -6.75 12.65
C TRP A 80 15.33 -7.19 12.17
N GLY A 81 14.75 -8.26 12.73
CA GLY A 81 13.38 -8.69 12.41
C GLY A 81 12.30 -7.67 12.80
N ASN A 82 12.61 -6.73 13.71
CA ASN A 82 11.73 -5.62 14.04
C ASN A 82 12.51 -4.29 14.06
N PRO A 83 12.73 -3.67 12.88
CA PRO A 83 13.52 -2.45 12.76
C PRO A 83 12.96 -1.26 13.53
N LEU A 84 11.63 -1.18 13.66
CA LEU A 84 10.97 -0.08 14.37
C LEU A 84 11.29 -0.11 15.87
N SER A 85 11.28 -1.30 16.48
CA SER A 85 11.66 -1.45 17.89
C SER A 85 13.16 -1.24 18.12
N TYR A 86 14.01 -1.59 17.16
CA TYR A 86 15.45 -1.35 17.25
C TYR A 86 15.81 0.14 17.15
N ALA A 87 15.15 0.87 16.24
CA ALA A 87 15.41 2.30 16.03
C ALA A 87 14.68 3.21 17.04
N GLU A 88 13.80 2.66 17.88
CA GLU A 88 13.01 3.40 18.87
C GLU A 88 12.19 4.57 18.28
N ILE A 89 11.71 4.43 17.03
CA ILE A 89 10.96 5.46 16.32
C ILE A 89 9.46 5.15 16.35
N GLU A 90 8.67 6.15 16.73
CA GLU A 90 7.21 6.12 16.70
C GLU A 90 6.64 6.88 15.49
N PRO A 91 5.43 6.53 15.02
CA PRO A 91 4.77 7.27 13.95
C PRO A 91 4.58 8.75 14.32
N PHE A 92 5.03 9.64 13.43
CA PHE A 92 4.96 11.10 13.67
C PHE A 92 3.54 11.68 13.58
N GLU A 93 2.61 10.98 12.92
CA GLU A 93 1.24 11.45 12.69
C GLU A 93 0.20 10.68 13.53
N GLN A 94 -0.73 11.42 14.14
CA GLN A 94 -1.83 10.83 14.91
C GLN A 94 -2.77 10.04 13.99
N GLY A 95 -2.98 8.76 14.31
CA GLY A 95 -3.90 7.87 13.59
C GLY A 95 -3.25 6.97 12.53
N VAL A 96 -1.93 7.08 12.31
CA VAL A 96 -1.18 6.20 11.40
C VAL A 96 -0.48 5.09 12.21
N LYS A 97 -0.62 3.84 11.75
CA LYS A 97 0.11 2.69 12.32
C LYS A 97 1.13 2.20 11.32
N TRP A 98 2.37 2.03 11.76
CA TRP A 98 3.43 1.45 10.95
C TRP A 98 3.61 -0.02 11.31
N GLN A 99 3.74 -0.87 10.28
CA GLN A 99 4.06 -2.29 10.45
C GLN A 99 5.09 -2.67 9.40
N VAL A 100 6.22 -3.21 9.86
CA VAL A 100 7.29 -3.69 8.99
C VAL A 100 7.44 -5.19 9.22
N LYS A 101 7.53 -5.95 8.13
CA LYS A 101 7.81 -7.38 8.15
C LYS A 101 8.94 -7.65 7.15
N ILE A 102 10.08 -8.10 7.67
CA ILE A 102 11.20 -8.56 6.86
C ILE A 102 11.11 -10.09 6.78
N VAL A 103 11.24 -10.63 5.58
CA VAL A 103 11.24 -12.07 5.32
C VAL A 103 12.50 -12.37 4.54
N ASP A 104 13.27 -13.34 5.02
CA ASP A 104 14.37 -13.89 4.25
C ASP A 104 13.81 -14.80 3.14
N GLU A 105 14.13 -14.48 1.89
CA GLU A 105 13.69 -15.23 0.72
C GLU A 105 14.70 -16.31 0.32
N SER A 106 15.90 -16.31 0.90
CA SER A 106 16.98 -17.26 0.57
C SER A 106 16.63 -18.71 0.93
N GLY A 107 15.71 -18.91 1.87
CA GLY A 107 15.17 -20.23 2.22
C GLY A 107 14.11 -20.75 1.24
N LYS A 108 13.66 -19.95 0.27
CA LYS A 108 12.73 -20.37 -0.78
C LYS A 108 13.49 -20.91 -1.98
N VAL A 109 12.80 -21.72 -2.76
CA VAL A 109 13.35 -22.31 -3.98
C VAL A 109 13.48 -21.23 -5.07
N PRO A 110 14.70 -20.98 -5.60
CA PRO A 110 14.89 -20.00 -6.65
C PRO A 110 14.36 -20.54 -7.98
N LEU A 111 13.28 -19.94 -8.49
CA LEU A 111 12.63 -20.38 -9.72
C LEU A 111 13.51 -20.24 -10.98
N SER A 112 14.51 -19.36 -10.95
CA SER A 112 15.38 -19.06 -12.10
C SER A 112 16.62 -19.94 -12.22
N GLY A 113 16.98 -20.70 -11.18
CA GLY A 113 18.27 -21.40 -11.12
C GLY A 113 18.18 -22.89 -10.76
N ILE A 114 16.96 -23.43 -10.70
CA ILE A 114 16.71 -24.83 -10.33
C ILE A 114 16.72 -25.73 -11.57
N SER A 115 17.08 -27.00 -11.37
CA SER A 115 16.96 -28.01 -12.42
C SER A 115 15.49 -28.31 -12.74
N GLU A 116 15.21 -28.62 -14.01
CA GLU A 116 13.88 -29.02 -14.50
C GLU A 116 13.27 -30.15 -13.65
N LYS A 117 14.06 -31.19 -13.40
CA LYS A 117 13.65 -32.35 -12.62
C LYS A 117 13.19 -31.99 -11.20
N ASP A 118 13.91 -31.09 -10.54
CA ASP A 118 13.58 -30.68 -9.17
C ASP A 118 12.33 -29.80 -9.13
N LEU A 119 12.09 -28.97 -10.16
CA LEU A 119 10.92 -28.11 -10.25
C LEU A 119 9.65 -28.90 -10.60
N VAL A 120 9.75 -29.88 -11.51
CA VAL A 120 8.68 -30.85 -11.80
C VAL A 120 8.34 -31.65 -10.55
N GLY A 121 9.34 -32.18 -9.84
CA GLY A 121 9.12 -32.90 -8.58
C GLY A 121 8.48 -32.04 -7.49
N LEU A 122 8.83 -30.75 -7.42
CA LEU A 122 8.22 -29.79 -6.50
C LEU A 122 6.75 -29.54 -6.86
N PHE A 123 6.43 -29.36 -8.14
CA PHE A 123 5.04 -29.20 -8.59
C PHE A 123 4.20 -30.46 -8.37
N ALA A 124 4.75 -31.63 -8.63
CA ALA A 124 4.13 -32.91 -8.32
C ALA A 124 3.82 -33.02 -6.82
N MET A 125 4.78 -32.67 -5.95
CA MET A 125 4.59 -32.67 -4.50
C MET A 125 3.52 -31.65 -4.03
N MET A 126 3.49 -30.44 -4.59
CA MET A 126 2.49 -29.42 -4.25
C MET A 126 1.08 -29.80 -4.69
N LYS A 127 0.94 -30.48 -5.84
CA LYS A 127 -0.35 -30.95 -6.36
C LYS A 127 -0.85 -32.19 -5.62
N ALA A 128 0.03 -33.11 -5.27
CA ALA A 128 -0.33 -34.36 -4.61
C ALA A 128 -0.93 -34.13 -3.22
N GLY A 129 -0.44 -33.14 -2.45
CA GLY A 129 -0.98 -32.82 -1.13
C GLY A 129 -0.90 -34.01 -0.16
N ASP A 130 -2.02 -34.75 -0.03
CA ASP A 130 -2.17 -35.95 0.83
C ASP A 130 -2.36 -37.24 0.00
N SER A 131 -2.27 -37.15 -1.33
CA SER A 131 -2.37 -38.26 -2.31
C SER A 131 -0.99 -38.80 -2.70
N LEU A 132 -0.96 -39.98 -3.32
CA LEU A 132 0.25 -40.52 -3.93
C LEU A 132 0.80 -39.53 -4.97
N ILE A 133 2.10 -39.24 -4.88
CA ILE A 133 2.81 -38.37 -5.82
C ILE A 133 2.99 -39.14 -7.12
N ASP A 134 2.42 -38.62 -8.20
CA ASP A 134 2.79 -38.99 -9.56
C ASP A 134 3.87 -38.03 -10.04
N GLU A 135 5.03 -38.53 -10.48
CA GLU A 135 6.13 -37.67 -10.94
C GLU A 135 5.75 -36.93 -12.24
N ASP A 136 4.82 -37.49 -13.02
CA ASP A 136 4.36 -36.92 -14.29
C ASP A 136 3.37 -35.75 -14.08
N ASP A 137 2.78 -35.63 -12.89
CA ASP A 137 1.76 -34.61 -12.58
C ASP A 137 2.32 -33.18 -12.54
N GLY A 138 3.64 -33.04 -12.38
CA GLY A 138 4.35 -31.76 -12.32
C GLY A 138 4.78 -31.21 -13.68
N GLN A 139 4.84 -32.05 -14.71
CA GLN A 139 5.34 -31.69 -16.05
C GLN A 139 4.50 -30.56 -16.70
N PRO A 140 3.15 -30.62 -16.71
CA PRO A 140 2.35 -29.57 -17.34
C PRO A 140 2.52 -28.17 -16.72
N PHE A 141 2.84 -28.11 -15.42
CA PHE A 141 3.09 -26.83 -14.72
C PHE A 141 4.48 -26.28 -15.02
N TYR A 142 5.47 -27.17 -15.22
CA TYR A 142 6.79 -26.79 -15.69
C TYR A 142 6.69 -26.19 -17.09
N ASP A 143 6.02 -26.88 -18.01
CA ASP A 143 5.88 -26.45 -19.39
C ASP A 143 5.15 -25.10 -19.49
N SER A 144 4.03 -24.95 -18.77
CA SER A 144 3.29 -23.67 -18.71
C SER A 144 4.11 -22.52 -18.09
N LEU A 145 5.02 -22.82 -17.14
CA LEU A 145 5.88 -21.81 -16.53
C LEU A 145 7.03 -21.40 -17.47
N MET A 146 7.55 -22.34 -18.25
CA MET A 146 8.61 -22.07 -19.22
C MET A 146 8.09 -21.29 -20.42
N ASP A 147 6.91 -21.66 -20.93
CA ASP A 147 6.15 -20.94 -21.97
C ASP A 147 5.76 -19.51 -21.56
N TRP A 148 5.63 -19.25 -20.24
CA TRP A 148 5.46 -17.88 -19.77
C TRP A 148 6.77 -17.08 -19.69
N GLN A 149 7.91 -17.75 -19.55
CA GLN A 149 9.22 -17.11 -19.40
C GLN A 149 9.95 -16.89 -20.71
N ASP A 150 9.65 -17.70 -21.73
CA ASP A 150 10.27 -17.57 -23.03
C ASP A 150 9.66 -16.39 -23.81
N LYS A 151 10.21 -16.18 -25.01
CA LYS A 151 9.99 -14.96 -25.79
C LYS A 151 9.09 -15.22 -26.99
N ASP A 152 8.95 -16.49 -27.33
CA ASP A 152 8.07 -17.07 -28.32
C ASP A 152 6.66 -17.24 -27.75
N ASP A 153 5.68 -17.33 -28.65
CA ASP A 153 4.28 -17.69 -28.34
C ASP A 153 4.02 -19.14 -28.83
N GLU A 154 5.06 -19.98 -28.89
CA GLU A 154 4.95 -21.37 -29.36
C GLU A 154 4.78 -22.31 -28.17
N ASP A 155 3.60 -22.94 -28.09
CA ASP A 155 3.30 -23.91 -27.02
C ASP A 155 4.37 -25.02 -26.95
N ARG A 156 4.92 -25.25 -25.76
CA ARG A 156 5.74 -26.44 -25.48
C ARG A 156 4.85 -27.68 -25.29
N ASP A 157 4.97 -28.63 -26.22
CA ASP A 157 4.33 -29.96 -26.21
C ASP A 157 4.98 -30.95 -25.22
#